data_AF-A0A366JDU3-F1
#
_entry.id   AF-A0A366JDU3-F1
#
_cell.length_a   1.000
_cell.length_b   1.000
_cell.length_c   1.000
_cell.angle_alpha   90.00
_cell.angle_beta   90.00
_cell.angle_gamma   90.00
#
_symmetry.space_group_name_H-M   'P 1'
#
loop_
_entity.id
_entity.type
_entity.pdbx_description
1 polymer ?
#
loop_
_entity_poly.entity_id
_entity_poly.type
_entity_poly.pdbx_seq_one_letter_code
_entity_poly.pdbx_strand_id
1 'polypeptide(L)' 'NKLHNKSSIINEIKKAYSVECKLSIVVKIEGNSPALYMDKDIIKFAASIEAELDVDLYTNPYEN' A
#
# COMPACT_ATOMS: atom_id res chain seq x y z
N ASN A 1 9.61 -12.00 6.48
CA ASN A 1 9.01 -10.91 5.68
C ASN A 1 8.06 -11.53 4.64
N LYS A 2 6.73 -11.54 4.86
CA LYS A 2 5.77 -12.40 4.11
C LYS A 2 5.45 -11.93 2.69
N LEU A 3 5.81 -10.70 2.32
CA LEU A 3 5.46 -10.08 1.03
C LEU A 3 6.53 -10.26 -0.06
N HIS A 4 7.80 -10.45 0.33
CA HIS A 4 8.92 -10.57 -0.62
C HIS A 4 8.76 -11.72 -1.63
N ASN A 5 8.14 -12.83 -1.23
CA ASN A 5 7.93 -13.98 -2.11
C ASN A 5 6.77 -13.78 -3.10
N LYS A 6 6.04 -12.65 -3.02
CA LYS A 6 4.88 -12.38 -3.88
C LYS A 6 5.20 -11.47 -5.06
N SER A 7 6.32 -10.74 -5.06
CA SER A 7 6.66 -9.82 -6.14
C SER A 7 6.82 -10.53 -7.49
N SER A 8 7.42 -11.73 -7.52
CA SER A 8 7.53 -12.54 -8.75
C SER A 8 6.15 -12.84 -9.35
N ILE A 9 5.23 -13.35 -8.53
CA ILE A 9 3.88 -13.70 -8.96
C ILE A 9 3.12 -12.46 -9.45
N ILE A 10 3.24 -11.33 -8.74
CA ILE A 10 2.59 -10.07 -9.14
C ILE A 10 3.14 -9.62 -10.50
N ASN A 11 4.45 -9.63 -10.68
CA ASN A 11 5.09 -9.21 -11.94
C ASN A 11 4.77 -10.16 -13.10
N GLU A 12 4.64 -11.47 -12.85
CA GLU A 12 4.16 -12.45 -13.84
C GLU A 12 2.73 -12.13 -14.29
N ILE A 13 1.83 -11.81 -13.36
CA ILE A 13 0.44 -11.42 -13.67
C ILE A 13 0.42 -10.09 -14.44
N LYS A 14 1.16 -9.06 -13.97
CA LYS A 14 1.27 -7.77 -14.66
C LYS A 14 1.67 -7.95 -16.12
N LYS A 15 2.68 -8.79 -16.38
CA LYS A 15 3.17 -9.07 -17.73
C LYS A 15 2.19 -9.91 -18.55
N ALA A 16 1.58 -10.93 -17.95
CA ALA A 16 0.68 -11.84 -18.66
C ALA A 16 -0.60 -11.13 -19.13
N TYR A 17 -1.08 -10.14 -18.38
CA TYR A 17 -2.35 -9.47 -18.63
C TYR A 17 -2.20 -7.99 -19.02
N SER A 18 -0.97 -7.48 -19.13
CA SER A 18 -0.67 -6.06 -19.40
C SER A 18 -1.39 -5.11 -18.42
N VAL A 19 -1.32 -5.43 -17.13
CA VAL A 19 -1.97 -4.66 -16.05
C VAL A 19 -0.96 -4.00 -15.12
N GLU A 20 -1.39 -2.95 -14.44
CA GLU A 20 -0.62 -2.20 -13.46
C GLU A 20 -0.98 -2.59 -12.03
N CYS A 21 -0.16 -2.18 -11.06
CA CYS A 21 -0.38 -2.48 -9.65
C CYS A 21 -0.72 -1.21 -8.87
N LYS A 22 -1.71 -1.29 -7.98
CA LYS A 22 -2.10 -0.21 -7.08
C LYS A 22 -2.25 -0.76 -5.66
N LEU A 23 -1.62 -0.10 -4.70
CA LEU A 23 -1.79 -0.37 -3.28
C LEU A 23 -2.65 0.73 -2.67
N SER A 24 -3.89 0.40 -2.34
CA SER A 24 -4.82 1.30 -1.65
C SER A 24 -4.74 1.09 -0.14
N ILE A 25 -4.41 2.17 0.58
CA ILE A 25 -4.27 2.20 2.03
C ILE A 25 -5.35 3.15 2.57
N VAL A 26 -6.28 2.61 3.36
CA VAL A 26 -7.29 3.42 4.04
C VAL A 26 -6.92 3.51 5.52
N VAL A 27 -6.67 4.72 6.00
CA VAL A 27 -6.39 4.99 7.41
C VAL A 27 -7.61 5.64 8.04
N LYS A 28 -8.18 4.98 9.06
CA LYS A 28 -9.17 5.57 9.96
C LYS A 28 -8.45 6.05 11.21
N ILE A 29 -8.61 7.33 11.53
CA ILE A 29 -7.88 8.00 12.60
C ILE A 29 -8.77 8.05 13.84
N GLU A 30 -8.35 7.34 14.89
CA GLU A 30 -8.90 7.46 16.24
C GLU A 30 -7.86 8.17 17.13
N GLY A 31 -8.10 9.45 17.45
CA GLY A 31 -7.18 10.29 18.24
C GLY A 31 -6.46 11.38 17.45
N ASN A 32 -5.52 12.07 18.11
CA ASN A 32 -5.04 13.39 17.67
C ASN A 32 -3.76 13.38 16.81
N SER A 33 -3.05 12.25 16.72
CA SER A 33 -1.73 12.19 16.09
C SER A 33 -1.55 10.95 15.21
N PRO A 34 -2.28 10.84 14.09
CA PRO A 34 -2.09 9.75 13.15
C PRO A 34 -0.72 9.82 12.48
N ALA A 35 -0.14 8.65 12.21
CA ALA A 35 1.07 8.53 11.41
C ALA A 35 0.95 7.32 10.47
N LEU A 36 1.26 7.54 9.20
CA LEU A 36 1.53 6.49 8.24
C LEU A 36 3.05 6.34 8.12
N TYR A 37 3.56 5.16 8.45
CA TYR A 37 4.97 4.84 8.33
C TYR A 37 5.16 3.64 7.41
N MET A 38 6.00 3.82 6.39
CA MET A 38 6.44 2.74 5.50
C MET A 38 7.94 2.54 5.72
N ASP A 39 8.32 1.35 6.19
CA ASP A 39 9.73 1.01 6.30
C ASP A 39 10.38 0.76 4.93
N LYS A 40 11.71 0.63 4.94
CA LYS A 40 12.50 0.43 3.71
C LYS A 40 12.12 -0.83 2.95
N ASP A 41 11.65 -1.87 3.63
CA ASP A 41 11.30 -3.14 2.98
C ASP A 41 9.95 -3.04 2.28
N ILE A 42 8.97 -2.35 2.89
CA ILE A 42 7.68 -2.02 2.26
C ILE A 42 7.91 -1.16 1.02
N ILE A 43 8.76 -0.13 1.13
CA ILE A 43 9.09 0.75 0.00
C ILE A 43 9.74 -0.06 -1.14
N LYS A 44 10.73 -0.91 -0.83
CA LYS A 44 11.38 -1.78 -1.82
C LYS A 44 10.40 -2.73 -2.47
N PHE A 45 9.47 -3.30 -1.70
CA PHE A 45 8.44 -4.17 -2.24
C PHE A 45 7.53 -3.44 -3.22
N ALA A 46 6.95 -2.30 -2.83
CA ALA A 46 6.08 -1.50 -3.68
C ALA A 46 6.80 -1.07 -4.98
N ALA A 47 8.06 -0.64 -4.88
CA ALA A 47 8.88 -0.31 -6.04
C ALA A 47 9.14 -1.53 -6.94
N SER A 48 9.40 -2.71 -6.37
CA SER A 48 9.69 -3.93 -7.14
C SER A 48 8.53 -4.45 -8.00
N ILE A 49 7.31 -3.99 -7.71
CA ILE A 49 6.10 -4.30 -8.48
C ILE A 49 5.56 -3.06 -9.21
N GLU A 50 6.30 -1.95 -9.19
CA GLU A 50 5.94 -0.63 -9.73
C GLU A 50 4.51 -0.24 -9.33
N ALA A 51 4.20 -0.37 -8.04
CA ALA A 51 2.88 -0.05 -7.53
C ALA A 51 2.67 1.47 -7.40
N GLU A 52 1.51 1.94 -7.87
CA GLU A 52 0.93 3.21 -7.41
C GLU A 52 0.52 3.08 -5.93
N LEU A 53 0.80 4.10 -5.13
CA LEU A 53 0.34 4.19 -3.74
C LEU A 53 -0.82 5.17 -3.68
N ASP A 54 -1.96 4.70 -3.20
CA ASP A 54 -3.15 5.52 -2.98
C ASP A 54 -3.54 5.45 -1.51
N VAL A 55 -3.59 6.61 -0.86
CA VAL A 55 -3.73 6.73 0.58
C VAL A 55 -4.91 7.62 0.90
N ASP A 56 -5.99 7.01 1.38
CA ASP A 56 -7.15 7.71 1.89
C ASP A 56 -7.05 7.87 3.40
N LEU A 57 -7.18 9.11 3.87
CA LEU A 57 -7.20 9.44 5.30
C LEU A 57 -8.59 9.91 5.69
N TYR A 58 -9.20 9.21 6.64
CA TYR A 58 -10.48 9.58 7.24
C TYR A 58 -10.27 9.85 8.73
N THR A 59 -10.56 11.08 9.15
CA THR A 59 -10.84 11.37 10.56
C THR A 59 -12.29 10.95 10.83
N ASN A 60 -12.59 10.44 12.03
CA ASN A 60 -13.98 10.36 12.46
C ASN A 60 -14.44 11.81 12.78
N PRO A 61 -15.26 12.48 11.94
CA PRO A 61 -15.60 13.88 12.17
C PRO A 61 -16.64 14.04 13.29
N TYR A 62 -17.10 12.94 13.89
CA TYR A 62 -18.24 12.91 14.79
C TYR A 62 -18.01 11.98 15.98
N GLU A 63 -17.21 12.43 16.94
CA GLU A 63 -17.57 12.25 18.34
C GLU A 63 -17.94 13.64 18.86
N ASN A 64 -19.26 13.87 18.98
CA ASN A 64 -19.81 14.97 19.78
C ASN A 64 -19.78 14.56 21.25
#